data_AF-A0A8D8QM45-F1
#
_entry.id   AF-A0A8D8QM45-F1
#
_cell.length_a   1.000
_cell.length_b   1.000
_cell.length_c   1.000
_cell.angle_alpha   90.00
_cell.angle_beta   90.00
_cell.angle_gamma   90.00
#
_symmetry.space_group_name_H-M   'P 1'
#
loop_
_entity.id
_entity.type
_entity.pdbx_description
1 polymer ?
#
loop_
_entity_poly.entity_id
_entity_poly.type
_entity_poly.pdbx_seq_one_letter_code
_entity_poly.pdbx_strand_id
1 'polypeptide(L)'
;MPRSAHALTYHHMFSPLTDAFNTQMDIKLRQWADQQLPLQSIEAGWEVLKAEFVNFFEKEKNSKDHDGIFDNLKAAVIEEALKRHTWEHKGSEMLRILQLNTLEDQCVSEKQQWDYAVKFLTSSVKEKLDQTRLDLSQLIGPSLSERWIYWKYSSEEQTKRSYVKSELDKIIQADTNHKPVLSPDELTTIRNNLQRSNIDCDIDYVKDCWDPVYRYHFLIQSLAKALDCKKGFYMYSQMRDSQDCCDVVLFWRIQQMLKVTSNALRQQIMNREARRLDKEIKEVLEDYSQDQEKKMGRRVTLAEELKRVKQIQEKLEEFIKSLNTEK
;
A
#
# COMPACT_ATOMS: atom_id res chain seq x y z
N MET A 1 16.00 -48.59 -46.59
CA MET A 1 15.97 -48.14 -45.17
C MET A 1 17.38 -47.69 -44.84
N PRO A 2 17.60 -46.42 -44.45
CA PRO A 2 17.13 -45.88 -43.16
C PRO A 2 16.33 -44.56 -43.30
N ARG A 3 15.60 -44.22 -42.23
CA ARG A 3 14.68 -43.07 -42.14
C ARG A 3 15.42 -41.81 -41.69
N SER A 4 15.31 -40.79 -42.55
CA SER A 4 15.26 -39.34 -42.33
C SER A 4 15.44 -38.82 -40.88
N ALA A 5 16.55 -38.12 -40.67
CA ALA A 5 16.68 -37.06 -39.67
C ALA A 5 16.11 -35.77 -40.26
N HIS A 6 14.91 -35.37 -39.83
CA HIS A 6 14.38 -34.01 -39.99
C HIS A 6 13.16 -33.85 -39.10
N ALA A 7 13.38 -33.38 -37.88
CA ALA A 7 12.41 -32.64 -37.09
C ALA A 7 13.19 -32.08 -35.91
N LEU A 8 13.36 -30.75 -35.86
CA LEU A 8 13.55 -29.90 -34.68
C LEU A 8 14.15 -28.57 -35.15
N THR A 9 13.31 -27.74 -35.74
CA THR A 9 13.50 -26.28 -35.86
C THR A 9 12.16 -25.72 -36.35
N TYR A 10 11.76 -24.55 -35.86
CA TYR A 10 10.42 -23.92 -35.94
C TYR A 10 9.44 -24.47 -34.88
N HIS A 11 8.97 -23.72 -33.87
CA HIS A 11 8.70 -22.29 -33.77
C HIS A 11 8.93 -21.79 -32.33
N HIS A 12 9.92 -20.93 -32.11
CA HIS A 12 9.75 -19.84 -31.16
C HIS A 12 9.06 -18.71 -31.92
N MET A 13 7.73 -18.65 -31.84
CA MET A 13 6.99 -17.47 -32.28
C MET A 13 6.97 -16.51 -31.09
N PHE A 14 8.07 -15.75 -30.97
CA PHE A 14 8.29 -14.73 -29.97
C PHE A 14 7.27 -13.59 -30.12
N SER A 15 6.70 -13.11 -29.00
CA SER A 15 5.93 -11.86 -28.96
C SER A 15 6.79 -10.75 -28.35
N PRO A 16 7.41 -9.86 -29.16
CA PRO A 16 8.31 -8.81 -28.67
C PRO A 16 7.62 -7.77 -27.76
N LEU A 17 6.29 -7.78 -27.69
CA LEU A 17 5.51 -6.85 -26.86
C LEU A 17 5.47 -7.26 -25.38
N THR A 18 5.47 -8.56 -25.08
CA THR A 18 5.51 -9.06 -23.70
C THR A 18 6.85 -8.69 -23.05
N ASP A 19 7.95 -8.78 -23.81
CA ASP A 19 9.28 -8.41 -23.34
C ASP A 19 9.43 -6.89 -23.14
N ALA A 20 8.83 -6.09 -24.04
CA ALA A 20 8.80 -4.63 -23.89
C ALA A 20 7.97 -4.19 -22.66
N PHE A 21 6.84 -4.85 -22.41
CA PHE A 21 6.01 -4.60 -21.23
C PHE A 21 6.73 -4.96 -19.93
N ASN A 22 7.33 -6.15 -19.86
CA ASN A 22 8.08 -6.61 -18.70
C ASN A 22 9.25 -5.66 -18.39
N THR A 23 9.99 -5.25 -19.43
CA THR A 23 11.08 -4.26 -19.29
C THR A 23 10.56 -2.92 -18.77
N GLN A 24 9.43 -2.42 -19.28
CA GLN A 24 8.83 -1.17 -18.81
C GLN A 24 8.38 -1.28 -17.35
N MET A 25 7.80 -2.42 -16.96
CA MET A 25 7.40 -2.68 -15.57
C MET A 25 8.60 -2.72 -14.63
N ASP A 26 9.71 -3.35 -15.04
CA ASP A 26 10.96 -3.36 -14.27
C ASP A 26 11.55 -1.97 -14.08
N ILE A 27 11.56 -1.14 -15.13
CA ILE A 27 12.01 0.26 -15.04
C ILE A 27 11.13 1.02 -14.04
N LYS A 28 9.81 0.91 -14.15
CA LYS A 28 8.88 1.59 -13.24
C LYS A 28 9.02 1.11 -11.79
N LEU A 29 9.18 -0.19 -11.59
CA LEU A 29 9.36 -0.78 -10.26
C LEU A 29 10.64 -0.25 -9.60
N ARG A 30 11.76 -0.23 -10.33
CA ARG A 30 13.02 0.33 -9.84
C ARG A 30 12.91 1.82 -9.54
N GLN A 31 12.27 2.61 -10.42
CA GLN A 31 12.06 4.04 -10.19
C GLN A 31 11.24 4.30 -8.92
N TRP A 32 10.16 3.54 -8.71
CA TRP A 32 9.36 3.66 -7.49
C TRP A 32 10.14 3.25 -6.23
N ALA A 33 10.90 2.15 -6.30
CA ALA A 33 11.72 1.67 -5.19
C ALA A 33 12.89 2.62 -4.84
N ASP A 34 13.41 3.35 -5.83
CA ASP A 34 14.48 4.33 -5.64
C ASP A 34 13.93 5.65 -5.04
N GLN A 35 12.81 6.14 -5.57
CA GLN A 35 12.37 7.52 -5.28
C GLN A 35 11.28 7.63 -4.21
N GLN A 36 10.34 6.69 -4.16
CA GLN A 36 9.11 6.86 -3.38
C GLN A 36 9.03 5.90 -2.21
N LEU A 37 9.33 4.61 -2.44
CA LEU A 37 9.17 3.58 -1.43
C LEU A 37 9.96 3.83 -0.13
N PRO A 38 11.21 4.32 -0.13
CA PRO A 38 11.95 4.54 1.12
C PRO A 38 11.30 5.61 2.00
N LEU A 39 10.77 6.67 1.38
CA LEU A 39 10.08 7.75 2.09
C LEU A 39 8.73 7.28 2.63
N GLN A 40 7.93 6.60 1.79
CA GLN A 40 6.65 6.01 2.20
C GLN A 40 6.83 4.98 3.31
N SER A 41 7.94 4.23 3.29
CA SER A 41 8.29 3.25 4.32
C SER A 41 8.53 3.91 5.68
N ILE A 42 9.25 5.04 5.69
CA ILE A 42 9.48 5.83 6.90
C ILE A 42 8.20 6.45 7.41
N GLU A 43 7.40 7.03 6.52
CA GLU A 43 6.10 7.61 6.87
C GLU A 43 5.19 6.56 7.53
N ALA A 44 5.05 5.39 6.92
CA ALA A 44 4.30 4.28 7.51
C ALA A 44 4.89 3.82 8.86
N GLY A 45 6.22 3.76 8.98
CA GLY A 45 6.90 3.45 10.24
C GLY A 45 6.61 4.47 11.34
N TRP A 46 6.58 5.76 10.99
CA TRP A 46 6.26 6.86 11.88
C TRP A 46 4.80 6.83 12.32
N GLU A 47 3.86 6.62 11.39
CA GLU A 47 2.43 6.48 11.70
C GLU A 47 2.18 5.33 12.68
N VAL A 48 2.84 4.19 12.48
CA VAL A 48 2.73 3.03 13.38
C VAL A 48 3.32 3.36 14.77
N LEU A 49 4.51 3.97 14.83
CA LEU A 49 5.11 4.36 16.11
C LEU A 49 4.20 5.33 16.88
N LYS A 50 3.66 6.33 16.19
CA LYS A 50 2.70 7.29 16.74
C LYS A 50 1.44 6.60 17.25
N ALA A 51 0.84 5.72 16.44
CA ALA A 51 -0.38 5.01 16.81
C ALA A 51 -0.17 4.10 18.03
N GLU A 52 0.92 3.33 18.08
CA GLU A 52 1.25 2.49 19.23
C GLU A 52 1.49 3.32 20.49
N PHE A 53 2.15 4.46 20.36
CA PHE A 53 2.40 5.35 21.50
C PHE A 53 1.11 5.99 22.05
N VAL A 54 0.21 6.46 21.17
CA VAL A 54 -1.11 6.96 21.57
C VAL A 54 -1.95 5.85 22.21
N ASN A 55 -1.98 4.65 21.62
CA ASN A 55 -2.67 3.50 22.18
C ASN A 55 -2.15 3.10 23.56
N PHE A 56 -0.83 3.20 23.78
CA PHE A 56 -0.22 2.94 25.08
C PHE A 56 -0.72 3.94 26.13
N PHE A 57 -0.79 5.22 25.78
CA PHE A 57 -1.28 6.27 26.66
C PHE A 57 -2.77 6.13 26.98
N GLU A 58 -3.61 5.80 25.99
CA GLU A 58 -5.04 5.58 26.21
C GLU A 58 -5.31 4.37 27.12
N LYS A 59 -4.49 3.32 27.03
CA LYS A 59 -4.59 2.16 27.94
C LYS A 59 -4.25 2.52 29.39
N GLU A 60 -3.25 3.36 29.62
CA GLU A 60 -2.90 3.86 30.96
C GLU A 60 -4.09 4.64 31.55
N LYS A 61 -4.66 5.56 30.76
CA LYS A 61 -5.80 6.39 31.17
C LYS A 61 -7.04 5.59 31.57
N ASN A 62 -7.27 4.46 30.90
CA ASN A 62 -8.42 3.58 31.16
C ASN A 62 -8.16 2.54 32.27
N SER A 63 -6.99 2.56 32.91
CA SER A 63 -6.67 1.62 33.99
C SER A 63 -7.40 1.99 35.30
N LYS A 64 -7.71 0.98 36.12
CA LYS A 64 -8.52 1.15 37.34
C LYS A 64 -7.83 2.01 38.41
N ASP A 65 -6.51 2.10 38.37
CA ASP A 65 -5.68 2.83 39.33
C ASP A 65 -5.14 4.14 38.74
N HIS A 66 -5.73 4.63 37.65
CA HIS A 66 -5.25 5.82 36.95
C HIS A 66 -5.54 7.11 37.71
N ASP A 67 -4.48 7.85 38.04
CA ASP A 67 -4.58 9.21 38.56
C ASP A 67 -4.51 10.23 37.41
N GLY A 68 -5.66 10.81 37.08
CA GLY A 68 -5.81 11.78 35.99
C GLY A 68 -5.21 13.17 36.25
N ILE A 69 -4.55 13.40 37.39
CA ILE A 69 -3.96 14.70 37.75
C ILE A 69 -3.00 15.23 36.67
N PHE A 70 -2.25 14.35 36.00
CA PHE A 70 -1.24 14.74 35.00
C PHE A 70 -1.69 14.57 33.56
N ASP A 71 -2.93 14.15 33.28
CA ASP A 71 -3.37 13.78 31.93
C ASP A 71 -3.22 14.91 30.92
N ASN A 72 -3.58 16.13 31.31
CA ASN A 72 -3.47 17.30 30.43
C ASN A 72 -2.00 17.65 30.13
N LEU A 73 -1.12 17.51 31.13
CA LEU A 73 0.31 17.76 30.95
C LEU A 73 0.93 16.66 30.08
N LYS A 74 0.64 15.39 30.36
CA LYS A 74 1.09 14.25 29.56
C LYS A 74 0.62 14.40 28.12
N ALA A 75 -0.65 14.71 27.87
CA ALA A 75 -1.17 14.93 26.52
C ALA A 75 -0.43 16.05 25.77
N ALA A 76 -0.21 17.21 26.42
CA ALA A 76 0.50 18.33 25.80
C ALA A 76 1.98 18.03 25.50
N VAL A 77 2.67 17.34 26.42
CA VAL A 77 4.06 16.89 26.22
C VAL A 77 4.15 15.89 25.07
N ILE A 78 3.21 14.94 25.01
CA ILE A 78 3.16 13.93 23.95
C ILE A 78 2.88 14.57 22.59
N GLU A 79 1.89 15.46 22.50
CA GLU A 79 1.56 16.16 21.25
C GLU A 79 2.76 16.97 20.72
N GLU A 80 3.43 17.71 21.59
CA GLU A 80 4.60 18.51 21.23
C GLU A 80 5.80 17.62 20.86
N ALA A 81 6.05 16.52 21.58
CA ALA A 81 7.11 15.56 21.24
C ALA A 81 6.87 14.91 19.87
N LEU A 82 5.64 14.44 19.61
CA LEU A 82 5.27 13.89 18.30
C LEU A 82 5.40 14.92 17.17
N LYS A 83 5.14 16.20 17.45
CA LYS A 83 5.28 17.28 16.46
C LYS A 83 6.75 17.61 16.15
N ARG A 84 7.63 17.51 17.15
CA ARG A 84 9.08 17.76 16.99
C ARG A 84 9.83 16.57 16.40
N HIS A 85 9.30 15.36 16.58
CA HIS A 85 9.99 14.16 16.17
C HIS A 85 10.27 14.14 14.67
N THR A 86 11.51 13.80 14.33
CA THR A 86 11.95 13.59 12.95
C THR A 86 12.71 12.28 12.84
N TRP A 87 12.32 11.47 11.86
CA TRP A 87 12.96 10.18 11.61
C TRP A 87 14.45 10.34 11.28
N GLU A 88 15.27 9.34 11.58
CA GLU A 88 16.72 9.42 11.34
C GLU A 88 16.99 9.65 9.85
N HIS A 89 17.72 10.72 9.51
CA HIS A 89 18.03 11.09 8.13
C HIS A 89 18.71 9.96 7.32
N LYS A 90 19.47 9.09 7.98
CA LYS A 90 20.14 7.93 7.34
C LYS A 90 19.21 6.75 7.10
N GLY A 91 18.04 6.73 7.72
CA GLY A 91 17.07 5.64 7.61
C GLY A 91 16.59 5.44 6.17
N SER A 92 16.37 6.53 5.42
CA SER A 92 15.82 6.45 4.05
C SER A 92 16.83 5.86 3.08
N GLU A 93 18.09 6.30 3.15
CA GLU A 93 19.20 5.78 2.34
C GLU A 93 19.39 4.28 2.57
N MET A 94 19.40 3.86 3.85
CA MET A 94 19.55 2.46 4.22
C MET A 94 18.41 1.60 3.66
N LEU A 95 17.17 2.07 3.76
CA LEU A 95 16.00 1.37 3.21
C LEU A 95 16.07 1.32 1.68
N ARG A 96 16.50 2.39 1.01
CA ARG A 96 16.64 2.41 -0.45
C ARG A 96 17.62 1.35 -0.93
N ILE A 97 18.82 1.30 -0.35
CA ILE A 97 19.84 0.30 -0.73
C ILE A 97 19.31 -1.11 -0.50
N LEU A 98 18.68 -1.36 0.65
CA LEU A 98 18.10 -2.66 0.97
C LEU A 98 17.00 -3.08 -0.02
N GLN A 99 16.11 -2.15 -0.37
CA GLN A 99 15.00 -2.37 -1.30
C GLN A 99 15.50 -2.67 -2.71
N LEU A 100 16.43 -1.85 -3.22
CA LEU A 100 17.01 -2.03 -4.55
C LEU A 100 17.77 -3.37 -4.65
N ASN A 101 18.60 -3.70 -3.64
CA ASN A 101 19.31 -4.99 -3.62
C ASN A 101 18.34 -6.17 -3.58
N THR A 102 17.23 -6.07 -2.85
CA THR A 102 16.22 -7.15 -2.80
C THR A 102 15.50 -7.30 -4.14
N LEU A 103 15.30 -6.22 -4.89
CA LEU A 103 14.71 -6.26 -6.23
C LEU A 103 15.64 -6.85 -7.29
N GLU A 104 16.94 -6.95 -7.06
CA GLU A 104 17.86 -7.57 -8.03
C GLU A 104 17.72 -9.10 -8.08
N ASP A 105 17.16 -9.72 -7.04
CA ASP A 105 16.89 -11.16 -7.05
C ASP A 105 15.79 -11.49 -8.06
N GLN A 106 16.05 -12.44 -8.95
CA GLN A 106 15.13 -12.87 -10.01
C GLN A 106 14.75 -14.35 -9.91
N CYS A 107 15.20 -15.07 -8.87
CA CYS A 107 15.06 -16.51 -8.81
C CYS A 107 14.16 -16.96 -7.65
N VAL A 108 12.98 -17.49 -7.99
CA VAL A 108 12.10 -18.12 -7.01
C VAL A 108 12.61 -19.54 -6.72
N SER A 109 13.31 -19.70 -5.59
CA SER A 109 13.99 -20.96 -5.28
C SER A 109 13.07 -22.04 -4.69
N GLU A 110 11.96 -21.64 -4.06
CA GLU A 110 11.09 -22.55 -3.30
C GLU A 110 9.65 -22.52 -3.83
N LYS A 111 9.03 -23.71 -3.90
CA LYS A 111 7.62 -23.84 -4.30
C LYS A 111 6.67 -23.02 -3.42
N GLN A 112 6.94 -22.96 -2.11
CA GLN A 112 6.12 -22.19 -1.19
C GLN A 112 6.14 -20.69 -1.53
N GLN A 113 7.30 -20.15 -1.90
CA GLN A 113 7.44 -18.76 -2.30
C GLN A 113 6.72 -18.46 -3.62
N TRP A 114 6.78 -19.41 -4.56
CA TRP A 114 5.98 -19.37 -5.79
C TRP A 114 4.49 -19.34 -5.51
N ASP A 115 3.98 -20.24 -4.67
CA ASP A 115 2.57 -20.31 -4.33
C ASP A 115 2.06 -19.02 -3.65
N TYR A 116 2.88 -18.41 -2.79
CA TYR A 116 2.57 -17.10 -2.22
C TYR A 116 2.53 -15.99 -3.26
N ALA A 117 3.49 -15.95 -4.18
CA ALA A 117 3.55 -14.95 -5.24
C ALA A 117 2.36 -15.08 -6.21
N VAL A 118 2.00 -16.31 -6.60
CA VAL A 118 0.80 -16.58 -7.41
C VAL A 118 -0.45 -16.11 -6.68
N LYS A 119 -0.58 -16.40 -5.39
CA LYS A 119 -1.72 -15.93 -4.59
C LYS A 119 -1.77 -14.40 -4.53
N PHE A 120 -0.62 -13.76 -4.32
CA PHE A 120 -0.51 -12.29 -4.27
C PHE A 120 -0.88 -11.66 -5.62
N LEU A 121 -0.36 -12.16 -6.73
CA LEU A 121 -0.71 -11.76 -8.10
C LEU A 121 -2.21 -11.92 -8.36
N THR A 122 -2.74 -13.13 -8.12
CA THR A 122 -4.16 -13.45 -8.37
C THR A 122 -5.08 -12.54 -7.57
N SER A 123 -4.76 -12.28 -6.29
CA SER A 123 -5.58 -11.44 -5.42
C SER A 123 -5.54 -9.98 -5.88
N SER A 124 -4.36 -9.47 -6.23
CA SER A 124 -4.18 -8.08 -6.69
C SER A 124 -4.86 -7.82 -8.03
N VAL A 125 -4.73 -8.74 -8.99
CA VAL A 125 -5.41 -8.65 -10.29
C VAL A 125 -6.92 -8.73 -10.12
N LYS A 126 -7.41 -9.63 -9.25
CA LYS A 126 -8.84 -9.77 -8.96
C LYS A 126 -9.42 -8.52 -8.34
N GLU A 127 -8.76 -7.94 -7.34
CA GLU A 127 -9.17 -6.69 -6.72
C GLU A 127 -9.23 -5.55 -7.74
N LYS A 128 -8.20 -5.42 -8.59
CA LYS A 128 -8.19 -4.40 -9.65
C LYS A 128 -9.25 -4.64 -10.71
N LEU A 129 -9.56 -5.90 -11.02
CA LEU A 129 -10.62 -6.30 -11.94
C LEU A 129 -12.00 -5.92 -11.37
N ASP A 130 -12.24 -6.18 -10.09
CA ASP A 130 -13.48 -5.82 -9.42
C ASP A 130 -13.68 -4.29 -9.39
N GLN A 131 -12.63 -3.53 -9.10
CA GLN A 131 -12.68 -2.07 -9.19
C GLN A 131 -12.97 -1.60 -10.62
N THR A 132 -12.25 -2.14 -11.61
CA THR A 132 -12.44 -1.77 -13.02
C THR A 132 -13.84 -2.12 -13.51
N ARG A 133 -14.42 -3.23 -13.05
CA ARG A 133 -15.80 -3.62 -13.34
C ARG A 133 -16.80 -2.60 -12.80
N LEU A 134 -16.59 -2.12 -11.57
CA LEU A 134 -17.41 -1.07 -10.97
C LEU A 134 -17.30 0.23 -11.76
N ASP A 135 -16.08 0.70 -12.03
CA ASP A 135 -15.84 1.92 -12.81
C ASP A 135 -16.50 1.83 -14.20
N LEU A 136 -16.35 0.69 -14.87
CA LEU A 136 -16.93 0.43 -16.20
C LEU A 136 -18.47 0.43 -16.15
N SER A 137 -19.07 -0.18 -15.13
CA SER A 137 -20.53 -0.18 -14.94
C SER A 137 -21.09 1.21 -14.64
N GLN A 138 -20.35 2.06 -13.93
CA GLN A 138 -20.74 3.45 -13.71
C GLN A 138 -20.68 4.25 -15.02
N LEU A 139 -19.64 4.01 -15.83
CA LEU A 139 -19.42 4.68 -17.10
C LEU A 139 -20.50 4.34 -18.15
N ILE A 140 -20.85 3.06 -18.29
CA ILE A 140 -21.76 2.54 -19.34
C ILE A 140 -23.20 2.38 -18.85
N GLY A 141 -23.41 2.39 -17.53
CA GLY A 141 -24.71 2.18 -16.92
C GLY A 141 -25.09 0.69 -16.77
N PRO A 142 -26.27 0.42 -16.20
CA PRO A 142 -26.72 -0.92 -15.87
C PRO A 142 -26.93 -1.77 -17.12
N SER A 143 -26.56 -3.05 -17.01
CA SER A 143 -26.84 -4.05 -18.04
C SER A 143 -28.34 -4.30 -18.22
N LEU A 144 -28.75 -4.87 -19.35
CA LEU A 144 -30.17 -5.17 -19.64
C LEU A 144 -30.83 -6.03 -18.55
N SER A 145 -30.10 -7.00 -18.00
CA SER A 145 -30.58 -7.84 -16.90
C SER A 145 -30.73 -7.04 -15.59
N GLU A 146 -29.78 -6.18 -15.26
CA GLU A 146 -29.85 -5.34 -14.06
C GLU A 146 -30.96 -4.31 -14.13
N ARG A 147 -31.20 -3.74 -15.32
CA ARG A 147 -32.34 -2.82 -15.55
C ARG A 147 -33.67 -3.51 -15.27
N TRP A 148 -33.80 -4.77 -15.67
CA TRP A 148 -35.02 -5.54 -15.46
C TRP A 148 -35.18 -6.04 -14.01
N ILE A 149 -34.12 -6.59 -13.41
CA ILE A 149 -34.17 -7.17 -12.06
C ILE A 149 -34.26 -6.08 -10.98
N TYR A 150 -33.51 -4.99 -11.12
CA TYR A 150 -33.37 -3.94 -10.11
C TYR A 150 -34.08 -2.63 -10.49
N TRP A 151 -34.89 -2.64 -11.56
CA TRP A 151 -35.64 -1.47 -12.04
C TRP A 151 -34.76 -0.22 -12.20
N LYS A 152 -33.53 -0.41 -12.70
CA LYS A 152 -32.57 0.68 -12.93
C LYS A 152 -32.75 1.28 -14.32
N TYR A 153 -32.49 2.58 -14.42
CA TYR A 153 -32.53 3.34 -15.67
C TYR A 153 -31.11 3.77 -16.06
N SER A 154 -30.87 3.90 -17.36
CA SER A 154 -29.61 4.40 -17.92
C SER A 154 -29.78 5.84 -18.37
N SER A 155 -28.77 6.67 -18.18
CA SER A 155 -28.75 8.00 -18.81
C SER A 155 -28.59 7.88 -20.33
N GLU A 156 -28.82 8.99 -21.04
CA GLU A 156 -28.59 9.07 -22.49
C GLU A 156 -27.12 8.81 -22.83
N GLU A 157 -26.19 9.40 -22.05
CA GLU A 157 -24.76 9.19 -22.22
C GLU A 157 -24.35 7.73 -21.96
N GLN A 158 -24.88 7.11 -20.90
CA GLN A 158 -24.64 5.68 -20.61
C GLN A 158 -25.15 4.79 -21.74
N THR A 159 -26.33 5.12 -22.28
CA THR A 159 -26.91 4.40 -23.43
C THR A 159 -26.00 4.51 -24.65
N LYS A 160 -25.53 5.71 -24.98
CA LYS A 160 -24.57 5.95 -26.05
C LYS A 160 -23.27 5.14 -25.86
N ARG A 161 -22.68 5.18 -24.65
CA ARG A 161 -21.47 4.41 -24.31
C ARG A 161 -21.70 2.90 -24.39
N SER A 162 -22.89 2.41 -24.06
CA SER A 162 -23.22 0.99 -24.20
C SER A 162 -23.16 0.52 -25.65
N TYR A 163 -23.58 1.36 -26.60
CA TYR A 163 -23.45 1.02 -28.02
C TYR A 163 -21.98 1.03 -28.48
N VAL A 164 -21.21 2.06 -28.08
CA VAL A 164 -19.76 2.09 -28.36
C VAL A 164 -19.09 0.85 -27.79
N LYS A 165 -19.35 0.51 -26.53
CA LYS A 165 -18.84 -0.68 -25.86
C LYS A 165 -19.21 -1.97 -26.60
N SER A 166 -20.43 -2.06 -27.14
CA SER A 166 -20.84 -3.24 -27.91
C SER A 166 -20.04 -3.43 -29.22
N GLU A 167 -19.61 -2.35 -29.86
CA GLU A 167 -18.70 -2.42 -31.01
C GLU A 167 -17.27 -2.75 -30.59
N LEU A 168 -16.79 -2.18 -29.47
CA LEU A 168 -15.47 -2.48 -28.92
C LEU A 168 -15.35 -3.95 -28.46
N ASP A 169 -16.40 -4.49 -27.84
CA ASP A 169 -16.46 -5.90 -27.45
C ASP A 169 -16.32 -6.83 -28.66
N LYS A 170 -16.82 -6.44 -29.85
CA LYS A 170 -16.66 -7.23 -31.09
C LYS A 170 -15.21 -7.27 -31.55
N ILE A 171 -14.46 -6.18 -31.42
CA ILE A 171 -13.03 -6.13 -31.74
C ILE A 171 -12.25 -7.11 -30.84
N ILE A 172 -12.53 -7.07 -29.54
CA ILE A 172 -11.91 -7.96 -28.54
C ILE A 172 -12.30 -9.44 -28.78
N GLN A 173 -13.54 -9.70 -29.18
CA GLN A 173 -13.98 -11.06 -29.50
C GLN A 173 -13.33 -11.60 -30.78
N ALA A 174 -13.06 -10.72 -31.75
CA ALA A 174 -12.39 -11.10 -32.99
C ALA A 174 -10.90 -11.39 -32.79
N ASP A 175 -10.23 -10.65 -31.91
CA ASP A 175 -8.84 -10.89 -31.51
C ASP A 175 -8.71 -10.89 -29.98
N THR A 176 -8.63 -12.09 -29.40
CA THR A 176 -8.41 -12.20 -27.96
C THR A 176 -7.03 -11.69 -27.55
N ASN A 177 -6.01 -11.68 -28.41
CA ASN A 177 -4.67 -11.18 -28.06
C ASN A 177 -4.46 -9.73 -28.51
N HIS A 178 -5.55 -8.96 -28.64
CA HIS A 178 -5.54 -7.59 -29.12
C HIS A 178 -4.64 -6.67 -28.28
N LYS A 179 -4.02 -5.69 -28.94
CA LYS A 179 -3.07 -4.76 -28.32
C LYS A 179 -3.82 -3.60 -27.64
N PRO A 180 -3.20 -2.88 -26.69
CA PRO A 180 -3.88 -1.79 -25.98
C PRO A 180 -4.33 -0.62 -26.86
N VAL A 181 -3.87 -0.52 -28.11
CA VAL A 181 -4.14 0.61 -29.00
C VAL A 181 -4.95 0.12 -30.19
N LEU A 182 -6.11 0.73 -30.40
CA LEU A 182 -6.92 0.53 -31.61
C LEU A 182 -6.19 1.06 -32.84
N SER A 183 -6.18 0.28 -33.90
CA SER A 183 -5.67 0.70 -35.21
C SER A 183 -6.58 1.75 -35.87
N PRO A 184 -6.06 2.57 -36.78
CA PRO A 184 -6.86 3.55 -37.53
C PRO A 184 -8.03 2.92 -38.29
N ASP A 185 -7.85 1.70 -38.81
CA ASP A 185 -8.87 0.97 -39.55
C ASP A 185 -9.99 0.48 -38.64
N GLU A 186 -9.66 -0.01 -37.43
CA GLU A 186 -10.65 -0.38 -36.41
C GLU A 186 -11.46 0.83 -35.96
N LEU A 187 -10.80 1.96 -35.69
CA LEU A 187 -11.48 3.21 -35.31
C LEU A 187 -12.46 3.67 -36.40
N THR A 188 -12.03 3.60 -37.66
CA THR A 188 -12.88 3.96 -38.80
C THR A 188 -14.07 3.01 -38.93
N THR A 189 -13.84 1.71 -38.73
CA THR A 189 -14.89 0.68 -38.80
C THR A 189 -15.93 0.86 -37.69
N ILE A 190 -15.48 1.03 -36.45
CA ILE A 190 -16.34 1.27 -35.28
C ILE A 190 -17.19 2.52 -35.52
N ARG A 191 -16.56 3.63 -35.96
CA ARG A 191 -17.26 4.88 -36.25
C ARG A 191 -18.36 4.70 -37.30
N ASN A 192 -18.04 4.03 -38.41
CA ASN A 192 -19.01 3.78 -39.48
C ASN A 192 -20.18 2.90 -39.01
N ASN A 193 -19.93 1.91 -38.15
CA ASN A 193 -20.99 1.07 -37.59
C ASN A 193 -21.90 1.84 -36.62
N LEU A 194 -21.32 2.72 -35.80
CA LEU A 194 -22.07 3.58 -34.88
C LEU A 194 -22.94 4.59 -35.65
N GLN A 195 -22.40 5.20 -36.72
CA GLN A 195 -23.17 6.08 -37.59
C GLN A 195 -24.36 5.38 -38.26
N ARG A 196 -24.18 4.13 -38.72
CA ARG A 196 -25.29 3.31 -39.26
C ARG A 196 -26.37 3.02 -38.21
N SER A 197 -26.00 2.99 -36.93
CA SER A 197 -26.92 2.83 -35.81
C SER A 197 -27.50 4.17 -35.32
N ASN A 198 -27.31 5.24 -36.09
CA ASN A 198 -27.73 6.61 -35.77
C ASN A 198 -27.08 7.18 -34.48
N ILE A 199 -25.83 6.79 -34.22
CA ILE A 199 -25.05 7.25 -33.08
C ILE A 199 -23.87 8.07 -33.61
N ASP A 200 -23.92 9.38 -33.40
CA ASP A 200 -22.84 10.27 -33.80
C ASP A 200 -21.80 10.41 -32.69
N CYS A 201 -20.57 10.01 -32.95
CA CYS A 201 -19.43 10.18 -32.06
C CYS A 201 -18.15 10.42 -32.86
N ASP A 202 -17.24 11.20 -32.27
CA ASP A 202 -15.90 11.35 -32.80
C ASP A 202 -15.00 10.17 -32.40
N ILE A 203 -13.81 10.15 -32.97
CA ILE A 203 -12.82 9.09 -32.73
C ILE A 203 -12.31 9.16 -31.28
N ASP A 204 -12.23 10.36 -30.71
CA ASP A 204 -11.70 10.55 -29.36
C ASP A 204 -12.68 10.01 -28.31
N TYR A 205 -13.99 10.18 -28.51
CA TYR A 205 -15.01 9.54 -27.67
C TYR A 205 -14.95 8.01 -27.71
N VAL A 206 -14.62 7.42 -28.87
CA VAL A 206 -14.42 5.96 -28.98
C VAL A 206 -13.19 5.53 -28.19
N LYS A 207 -12.09 6.29 -28.25
CA LYS A 207 -10.88 6.02 -27.45
C LYS A 207 -11.12 6.16 -25.95
N ASP A 208 -11.88 7.16 -25.53
CA ASP A 208 -12.25 7.35 -24.12
C ASP A 208 -13.04 6.15 -23.57
N CYS A 209 -13.89 5.55 -24.41
CA CYS A 209 -14.60 4.32 -24.07
C CYS A 209 -13.73 3.06 -24.15
N TRP A 210 -12.68 3.07 -24.96
CA TRP A 210 -11.80 1.93 -25.17
C TRP A 210 -10.95 1.61 -23.95
N ASP A 211 -10.30 2.60 -23.35
CA ASP A 211 -9.34 2.36 -22.26
C ASP A 211 -9.95 1.54 -21.08
N PRO A 212 -11.15 1.87 -20.56
CA PRO A 212 -11.79 1.08 -19.51
C PRO A 212 -12.19 -0.33 -19.98
N VAL A 213 -12.65 -0.47 -21.23
CA VAL A 213 -13.08 -1.76 -21.81
C VAL A 213 -11.87 -2.68 -22.02
N TYR A 214 -10.80 -2.17 -22.60
CA TYR A 214 -9.56 -2.92 -22.80
C TYR A 214 -8.94 -3.30 -21.45
N ARG A 215 -8.91 -2.39 -20.47
CA ARG A 215 -8.39 -2.70 -19.13
C ARG A 215 -9.14 -3.85 -18.48
N TYR A 216 -10.47 -3.86 -18.57
CA TYR A 216 -11.29 -4.97 -18.06
C TYR A 216 -10.92 -6.29 -18.73
N HIS A 217 -10.82 -6.29 -20.07
CA HIS A 217 -10.42 -7.47 -20.84
C HIS A 217 -9.00 -7.96 -20.47
N PHE A 218 -8.03 -7.06 -20.44
CA PHE A 218 -6.64 -7.35 -20.06
C PHE A 218 -6.56 -8.00 -18.67
N LEU A 219 -7.27 -7.45 -17.68
CA LEU A 219 -7.27 -7.99 -16.32
C LEU A 219 -7.89 -9.39 -16.23
N ILE A 220 -8.94 -9.69 -17.01
CA ILE A 220 -9.49 -11.05 -17.11
C ILE A 220 -8.42 -12.02 -17.64
N GLN A 221 -7.71 -11.63 -18.69
CA GLN A 221 -6.67 -12.48 -19.27
C GLN A 221 -5.49 -12.68 -18.33
N SER A 222 -5.01 -11.60 -17.70
CA SER A 222 -3.94 -11.68 -16.70
C SER A 222 -4.34 -12.58 -15.54
N LEU A 223 -5.62 -12.55 -15.11
CA LEU A 223 -6.11 -13.42 -14.05
C LEU A 223 -6.10 -14.90 -14.48
N ALA A 224 -6.56 -15.21 -15.70
CA ALA A 224 -6.52 -16.57 -16.24
C ALA A 224 -5.07 -17.09 -16.31
N LYS A 225 -4.15 -16.30 -16.88
CA LYS A 225 -2.73 -16.63 -16.95
C LYS A 225 -2.11 -16.86 -15.56
N ALA A 226 -2.42 -16.00 -14.58
CA ALA A 226 -1.94 -16.14 -13.22
C ALA A 226 -2.43 -17.44 -12.55
N LEU A 227 -3.68 -17.86 -12.82
CA LEU A 227 -4.22 -19.11 -12.31
C LEU A 227 -3.55 -20.34 -12.93
N ASP A 228 -3.21 -20.28 -14.22
CA ASP A 228 -2.48 -21.35 -14.90
C ASP A 228 -1.06 -21.53 -14.31
N CYS A 229 -0.43 -20.43 -13.93
CA CYS A 229 0.89 -20.41 -13.28
C CYS A 229 0.95 -21.13 -11.93
N LYS A 230 -0.20 -21.42 -11.28
CA LYS A 230 -0.25 -22.12 -10.00
C LYS A 230 0.42 -23.50 -10.04
N LYS A 231 0.33 -24.21 -11.16
CA LYS A 231 0.99 -25.52 -11.34
C LYS A 231 2.34 -25.42 -12.05
N GLY A 232 2.75 -24.21 -12.43
CA GLY A 232 3.91 -23.92 -13.27
C GLY A 232 5.28 -24.03 -12.58
N PHE A 233 5.34 -24.11 -11.25
CA PHE A 233 6.62 -24.09 -10.52
C PHE A 233 7.64 -25.12 -11.00
N TYR A 234 7.21 -26.35 -11.28
CA TYR A 234 8.14 -27.40 -11.73
C TYR A 234 8.73 -27.08 -13.11
N MET A 235 7.91 -26.61 -14.05
CA MET A 235 8.36 -26.20 -15.37
C MET A 235 9.31 -25.00 -15.28
N TYR A 236 8.94 -23.99 -14.48
CA TYR A 236 9.80 -22.83 -14.17
C TYR A 236 11.15 -23.26 -13.56
N SER A 237 11.14 -24.20 -12.61
CA SER A 237 12.37 -24.64 -11.93
C SER A 237 13.35 -25.39 -12.85
N GLN A 238 12.84 -26.07 -13.89
CA GLN A 238 13.64 -26.80 -14.87
C GLN A 238 14.09 -25.93 -16.04
N MET A 239 13.21 -25.05 -16.51
CA MET A 239 13.45 -24.12 -17.60
C MET A 239 13.32 -22.71 -17.04
N ARG A 240 14.37 -22.27 -16.31
CA ARG A 240 14.43 -20.95 -15.64
C ARG A 240 14.21 -19.77 -16.59
N ASP A 241 14.32 -20.01 -17.90
CA ASP A 241 14.10 -19.03 -18.97
C ASP A 241 12.72 -19.16 -19.65
N SER A 242 11.80 -19.95 -19.09
CA SER A 242 10.42 -19.94 -19.59
C SER A 242 9.81 -18.57 -19.29
N GLN A 243 9.46 -17.83 -20.35
CA GLN A 243 8.74 -16.56 -20.26
C GLN A 243 7.30 -16.76 -19.73
N ASP A 244 6.87 -18.01 -19.59
CA ASP A 244 5.62 -18.34 -18.91
C ASP A 244 5.75 -17.95 -17.44
N CYS A 245 4.82 -17.12 -16.97
CA CYS A 245 4.70 -16.71 -15.56
C CYS A 245 5.76 -15.70 -15.06
N CYS A 246 6.37 -14.89 -15.93
CA CYS A 246 7.23 -13.77 -15.50
C CYS A 246 6.54 -12.83 -14.50
N ASP A 247 5.22 -12.62 -14.63
CA ASP A 247 4.43 -11.83 -13.68
C ASP A 247 4.50 -12.39 -12.25
N VAL A 248 4.61 -13.71 -12.08
CA VAL A 248 4.76 -14.35 -10.77
C VAL A 248 6.10 -13.99 -10.15
N VAL A 249 7.18 -14.00 -10.94
CA VAL A 249 8.52 -13.60 -10.49
C VAL A 249 8.54 -12.13 -10.10
N LEU A 250 7.90 -11.26 -10.90
CA LEU A 250 7.76 -9.83 -10.58
C LEU A 250 7.04 -9.62 -9.23
N PHE A 251 5.89 -10.27 -9.03
CA PHE A 251 5.13 -10.14 -7.78
C PHE A 251 5.86 -10.76 -6.59
N TRP A 252 6.63 -11.83 -6.78
CA TRP A 252 7.51 -12.37 -5.75
C TRP A 252 8.56 -11.33 -5.32
N ARG A 253 9.22 -10.65 -6.26
CA ARG A 253 10.22 -9.60 -5.97
C ARG A 253 9.64 -8.46 -5.15
N ILE A 254 8.45 -7.99 -5.54
CA ILE A 254 7.71 -6.96 -4.80
C ILE A 254 7.42 -7.45 -3.38
N GLN A 255 6.93 -8.68 -3.24
CA GLN A 255 6.59 -9.25 -1.93
C GLN A 255 7.84 -9.40 -1.04
N GLN A 256 8.97 -9.87 -1.56
CA GLN A 256 10.21 -9.99 -0.78
C GLN A 256 10.74 -8.62 -0.36
N MET A 257 10.77 -7.66 -1.29
CA MET A 257 11.21 -6.30 -1.01
C MET A 257 10.36 -5.64 0.10
N LEU A 258 9.03 -5.79 0.05
CA LEU A 258 8.14 -5.28 1.11
C LEU A 258 8.37 -5.99 2.45
N LYS A 259 8.55 -7.32 2.44
CA LYS A 259 8.81 -8.11 3.66
C LYS A 259 10.12 -7.70 4.33
N VAL A 260 11.19 -7.60 3.55
CA VAL A 260 12.52 -7.19 4.03
C VAL A 260 12.48 -5.74 4.55
N THR A 261 11.80 -4.85 3.85
CA THR A 261 11.57 -3.46 4.29
C THR A 261 10.84 -3.41 5.64
N SER A 262 9.73 -4.14 5.78
CA SER A 262 8.94 -4.16 7.01
C SER A 262 9.76 -4.69 8.20
N ASN A 263 10.57 -5.74 7.98
CA ASN A 263 11.47 -6.27 9.00
C ASN A 263 12.54 -5.25 9.41
N ALA A 264 13.14 -4.56 8.44
CA ALA A 264 14.15 -3.54 8.69
C ALA A 264 13.55 -2.34 9.45
N LEU A 265 12.37 -1.85 9.05
CA LEU A 265 11.64 -0.80 9.75
C LEU A 265 11.34 -1.19 11.19
N ARG A 266 10.83 -2.41 11.42
CA ARG A 266 10.57 -2.91 12.78
C ARG A 266 11.83 -2.87 13.65
N GLN A 267 12.97 -3.27 13.10
CA GLN A 267 14.25 -3.21 13.80
C GLN A 267 14.69 -1.76 14.07
N GLN A 268 14.54 -0.86 13.09
CA GLN A 268 14.85 0.57 13.27
C GLN A 268 14.00 1.19 14.38
N ILE A 269 12.69 0.90 14.38
CA ILE A 269 11.75 1.36 15.41
C ILE A 269 12.18 0.87 16.80
N MET A 270 12.33 -0.44 16.97
CA MET A 270 12.62 -1.06 18.26
C MET A 270 13.99 -0.66 18.82
N ASN A 271 15.01 -0.60 17.96
CA ASN A 271 16.39 -0.42 18.42
C ASN A 271 16.81 1.06 18.54
N ARG A 272 16.18 1.95 17.76
CA ARG A 272 16.57 3.36 17.68
C ARG A 272 15.42 4.32 17.90
N GLU A 273 14.40 4.30 17.04
CA GLU A 273 13.42 5.41 17.02
C GLU A 273 12.58 5.49 18.30
N ALA A 274 12.23 4.36 18.92
CA ALA A 274 11.54 4.37 20.21
C ALA A 274 12.36 5.06 21.31
N ARG A 275 13.69 4.89 21.32
CA ARG A 275 14.59 5.54 22.30
C ARG A 275 14.80 7.01 21.99
N ARG A 276 14.82 7.38 20.70
CA ARG A 276 14.91 8.79 20.28
C ARG A 276 13.66 9.55 20.68
N LEU A 277 12.48 8.97 20.44
CA LEU A 277 11.21 9.54 20.89
C LEU A 277 11.15 9.68 22.43
N ASP A 278 11.62 8.67 23.19
CA ASP A 278 11.72 8.77 24.66
C ASP A 278 12.62 9.94 25.11
N LYS A 279 13.75 10.16 24.43
CA LYS A 279 14.63 11.30 24.71
C LYS A 279 13.95 12.63 24.42
N GLU A 280 13.26 12.75 23.28
CA GLU A 280 12.53 13.97 22.91
C GLU A 280 11.38 14.27 23.88
N ILE A 281 10.67 13.24 24.36
CA ILE A 281 9.64 13.41 25.40
C ILE A 281 10.25 14.00 26.68
N LYS A 282 11.42 13.52 27.11
CA LYS A 282 12.13 14.07 28.28
C LYS A 282 12.57 15.50 28.05
N GLU A 283 13.11 15.82 26.87
CA GLU A 283 13.51 17.18 26.51
C GLU A 283 12.31 18.14 26.49
N VAL A 284 11.17 17.73 25.92
CA VAL A 284 9.93 18.52 25.95
C VAL A 284 9.42 18.70 27.39
N LEU A 285 9.49 17.67 28.22
CA LEU A 285 9.11 17.78 29.63
C LEU A 285 10.03 18.75 30.40
N GLU A 286 11.34 18.70 30.13
CA GLU A 286 12.31 19.64 30.70
C GLU A 286 12.01 21.08 30.26
N ASP A 287 11.73 21.31 28.98
CA ASP A 287 11.33 22.62 28.46
C ASP A 287 10.06 23.15 29.17
N TYR A 288 9.04 22.31 29.32
CA TYR A 288 7.82 22.65 30.05
C TYR A 288 8.08 22.92 31.53
N SER A 289 9.09 22.26 32.13
CA SER A 289 9.50 22.50 33.52
C SER A 289 10.27 23.81 33.71
N GLN A 290 10.86 24.37 32.65
CA GLN A 290 11.60 25.63 32.70
C GLN A 290 10.70 26.83 32.39
N ASP A 291 9.62 26.62 31.65
CA ASP A 291 8.65 27.65 31.27
C ASP A 291 7.65 27.96 32.42
N GLN A 292 7.82 29.12 33.07
CA GLN A 292 6.98 29.58 34.19
C GLN A 292 5.52 29.82 33.78
N GLU A 293 5.23 30.12 32.51
CA GLU A 293 3.85 30.29 32.04
C GLU A 293 3.15 28.94 31.81
N LYS A 294 3.86 27.92 31.32
CA LYS A 294 3.33 26.55 31.17
C LYS A 294 3.23 25.79 32.49
N LYS A 295 3.96 26.21 33.54
CA LYS A 295 3.72 25.81 34.93
C LYS A 295 2.34 26.23 35.47
N MET A 296 1.67 27.21 34.86
CA MET A 296 0.38 27.71 35.37
C MET A 296 -0.83 26.82 35.06
N GLY A 297 -0.65 25.51 34.99
CA GLY A 297 -1.75 24.56 35.10
C GLY A 297 -2.27 24.44 36.54
N ARG A 298 -2.79 25.52 37.15
CA ARG A 298 -3.54 25.62 38.43
C ARG A 298 -3.04 24.86 39.69
N ARG A 299 -1.97 24.06 39.65
CA ARG A 299 -1.56 23.10 40.70
C ARG A 299 -0.04 22.96 40.90
N VAL A 300 0.80 23.75 40.24
CA VAL A 300 2.20 23.92 40.70
C VAL A 300 2.25 24.66 42.05
N THR A 301 1.21 25.43 42.37
CA THR A 301 0.96 25.98 43.70
C THR A 301 0.68 24.91 44.76
N LEU A 302 0.15 23.74 44.39
CA LEU A 302 -0.09 22.61 45.32
C LEU A 302 1.19 21.78 45.56
N ALA A 303 2.08 21.70 44.57
CA ALA A 303 3.39 21.06 44.75
C ALA A 303 4.33 21.91 45.65
N GLU A 304 4.15 23.23 45.68
CA GLU A 304 4.81 24.08 46.69
C GLU A 304 4.25 23.87 48.11
N GLU A 305 3.03 23.34 48.27
CA GLU A 305 2.47 22.96 49.58
C GLU A 305 2.98 21.61 50.11
N LEU A 306 3.54 20.74 49.26
CA LEU A 306 4.25 19.53 49.69
C LEU A 306 5.51 19.82 50.53
N LYS A 307 6.05 21.05 50.46
CA LYS A 307 7.11 21.53 51.34
C LYS A 307 6.61 21.88 52.76
N ARG A 308 5.31 22.19 52.92
CA ARG A 308 4.70 22.47 54.24
C ARG A 308 4.47 21.20 55.06
N VAL A 309 4.23 20.05 54.42
CA VAL A 309 4.05 18.76 55.13
C VAL A 309 5.34 18.32 55.84
N LYS A 310 6.50 18.57 55.24
CA LYS A 310 7.81 18.26 55.85
C LYS A 310 8.09 19.13 57.08
N GLN A 311 7.75 20.42 57.03
CA GLN A 311 7.83 21.33 58.17
C GLN A 311 6.85 20.97 59.30
N ILE A 312 5.66 20.45 58.96
CA ILE A 312 4.69 19.99 59.97
C ILE A 312 5.19 18.70 60.65
N GLN A 313 5.82 17.78 59.93
CA GLN A 313 6.44 16.58 60.52
C GLN A 313 7.61 16.93 61.45
N GLU A 314 8.50 17.85 61.05
CA GLU A 314 9.61 18.31 61.90
C GLU A 314 9.10 18.97 63.20
N LYS A 315 8.06 19.80 63.12
CA LYS A 315 7.44 20.40 64.32
C LYS A 315 6.71 19.39 65.22
N LEU A 316 6.16 18.31 64.65
CA LEU A 316 5.52 17.24 65.42
C LEU A 316 6.56 16.42 66.19
N GLU A 317 7.70 16.11 65.57
CA GLU A 317 8.82 15.41 66.23
C GLU A 317 9.47 16.26 67.33
N GLU A 318 9.59 17.57 67.10
CA GLU A 318 10.08 18.51 68.11
C GLU A 318 9.13 18.57 69.32
N PHE A 319 7.81 18.63 69.09
CA PHE A 319 6.79 18.61 70.14
C PHE A 319 6.78 17.30 70.96
N ILE A 320 6.97 16.14 70.31
CA ILE A 320 7.08 14.84 71.00
C ILE A 320 8.34 14.77 71.88
N LYS A 321 9.47 15.34 71.44
CA LYS A 321 10.69 15.44 72.25
C LYS A 321 10.50 16.34 73.47
N SER A 322 9.80 17.46 73.33
CA SER A 322 9.47 18.36 74.45
C SER A 322 8.57 17.67 75.49
N LEU A 323 7.56 16.91 75.05
CA LEU A 323 6.67 16.15 75.94
C LEU A 323 7.38 15.06 76.76
N ASN A 324 8.47 14.47 76.23
CA ASN A 324 9.26 13.46 76.94
C ASN A 324 10.35 14.03 77.85
N THR A 325 10.58 15.35 77.83
CA THR A 325 11.58 16.03 78.68
C THR A 325 10.96 16.77 79.87
N GLU A 326 9.62 16.81 79.98
CA GLU A 326 8.86 17.35 81.13
C GLU A 326 8.29 16.27 82.08
N LYS A 327 8.93 15.10 82.14
CA LYS A 327 8.80 14.14 83.25
C LYS A 327 10.18 13.84 83.81
#